data_AF-A0A7W5YLT6-F1
#
_entry.id   AF-A0A7W5YLT6-F1
#
_cell.length_a   1.000
_cell.length_b   1.000
_cell.length_c   1.000
_cell.angle_alpha   90.00
_cell.angle_beta   90.00
_cell.angle_gamma   90.00
#
_symmetry.space_group_name_H-M   'P 1'
#
loop_
_entity.id
_entity.type
_entity.pdbx_description
1 polymer ?
#
loop_
_entity_poly.entity_id
_entity_poly.type
_entity_poly.pdbx_seq_one_letter_code
_entity_poly.pdbx_strand_id
1 'polypeptide(L)'
;MARSILENRIVKLEGRNPVRPYEHLTDEELDARLAAIAVRIEAEAGVKMADYVEALAQAVSADEPLPEGMTKMEIRSLIASFRNVASTRSHHAQ
;
A
#
# COMPACT_ATOMS: atom_id res chain seq x y z
N MET A 1 33.11 27.53 -3.35
CA MET A 1 33.64 26.62 -2.31
C MET A 1 33.49 25.20 -2.82
N ALA A 2 34.60 24.45 -2.93
CA ALA A 2 34.57 23.07 -3.44
C ALA A 2 34.16 22.10 -2.32
N ARG A 3 33.09 21.33 -2.53
CA ARG A 3 32.57 20.34 -1.56
C ARG A 3 33.55 19.19 -1.37
N SER A 4 33.62 18.65 -0.15
CA SER A 4 34.55 17.57 0.16
C SER A 4 34.13 16.26 -0.52
N ILE A 5 35.09 15.36 -0.79
CA ILE A 5 34.80 14.03 -1.37
C ILE A 5 33.84 13.23 -0.47
N LEU A 6 33.83 13.51 0.84
CA LEU A 6 32.90 12.91 1.78
C LEU A 6 31.46 13.42 1.58
N GLU A 7 31.27 14.73 1.38
CA GLU A 7 29.95 15.32 1.08
C GLU A 7 29.38 14.81 -0.26
N ASN A 8 30.23 14.65 -1.28
CA ASN A 8 29.79 14.07 -2.56
C ASN A 8 29.40 12.59 -2.46
N ARG A 9 30.01 11.81 -1.55
CA ARG A 9 29.58 10.43 -1.26
C ARG A 9 28.29 10.38 -0.44
N ILE A 10 28.11 11.34 0.47
CA ILE A 10 26.89 11.46 1.28
C ILE A 10 25.71 11.84 0.39
N VAL A 11 25.82 12.83 -0.50
CA VAL A 11 24.73 13.19 -1.45
C VAL A 11 24.40 12.07 -2.43
N LYS A 12 25.41 11.29 -2.89
CA LYS A 12 25.17 10.12 -3.74
C LYS A 12 24.47 8.96 -3.00
N LEU A 13 24.58 8.90 -1.68
CA LEU A 13 23.81 7.98 -0.84
C LEU A 13 22.43 8.56 -0.49
N GLU A 14 22.32 9.88 -0.27
CA GLU A 14 21.10 10.62 0.08
C GLU A 14 20.10 10.79 -1.07
N GLY A 15 20.47 10.51 -2.33
CA GLY A 15 19.51 10.33 -3.42
C GLY A 15 18.51 9.19 -3.19
N ARG A 16 18.76 8.32 -2.20
CA ARG A 16 17.76 7.47 -1.56
C ARG A 16 17.67 7.88 -0.10
N ASN A 17 16.73 8.75 0.23
CA ASN A 17 16.34 8.94 1.61
C ASN A 17 15.74 7.61 2.13
N PRO A 18 16.39 6.88 3.06
CA PRO A 18 15.86 5.62 3.55
C PRO A 18 14.54 5.80 4.34
N VAL A 19 14.27 7.03 4.82
CA VAL A 19 13.01 7.41 5.46
C VAL A 19 11.92 7.70 4.42
N ARG A 20 12.30 8.11 3.21
CA ARG A 20 11.39 8.37 2.08
C ARG A 20 11.86 7.64 0.82
N PRO A 21 11.84 6.30 0.85
CA PRO A 21 12.44 5.48 -0.20
C PRO A 21 11.76 5.62 -1.56
N TYR A 22 10.61 6.30 -1.64
CA TYR A 22 9.81 6.46 -2.84
C TYR A 22 9.66 7.92 -3.29
N GLU A 23 10.32 8.87 -2.62
CA GLU A 23 10.25 10.30 -2.95
C GLU A 23 10.83 10.65 -4.33
N HIS A 24 11.61 9.72 -4.90
CA HIS A 24 12.16 9.84 -6.25
C HIS A 24 11.26 9.27 -7.35
N LEU A 25 10.16 8.60 -6.97
CA LEU A 25 9.21 8.05 -7.93
C LEU A 25 8.16 9.10 -8.27
N THR A 26 7.78 9.16 -9.53
CA THR A 26 6.55 9.85 -9.94
C THR A 26 5.32 9.12 -9.39
N ASP A 27 4.18 9.80 -9.32
CA ASP A 27 2.92 9.20 -8.87
C ASP A 27 2.56 7.96 -9.72
N GLU A 28 2.80 8.02 -11.03
CA GLU A 28 2.57 6.91 -11.97
C GLU A 28 3.48 5.70 -11.69
N GLU A 29 4.76 5.92 -11.40
CA GLU A 29 5.71 4.86 -11.05
C GLU A 29 5.41 4.28 -9.67
N LEU A 30 4.95 5.11 -8.74
CA LEU A 30 4.51 4.67 -7.42
C LEU A 30 3.26 3.79 -7.54
N ASP A 31 2.28 4.20 -8.34
CA ASP A 31 1.06 3.44 -8.60
C ASP A 31 1.35 2.11 -9.30
N ALA A 32 2.22 2.10 -10.31
CA ALA A 32 2.63 0.88 -10.99
C ALA A 32 3.32 -0.10 -10.03
N ARG A 33 4.12 0.42 -9.10
CA ARG A 33 4.82 -0.39 -8.09
C ARG A 33 3.88 -0.92 -7.02
N LEU A 34 2.92 -0.11 -6.57
CA LEU A 34 1.86 -0.55 -5.65
C LEU A 34 1.01 -1.65 -6.30
N ALA A 35 0.65 -1.50 -7.57
CA ALA A 35 -0.07 -2.53 -8.33
C ALA A 35 0.75 -3.83 -8.42
N ALA A 36 2.04 -3.74 -8.73
CA ALA A 36 2.91 -4.92 -8.81
C ALA A 36 3.06 -5.65 -7.46
N ILE A 37 3.14 -4.91 -6.35
CA ILE A 37 3.17 -5.49 -5.00
C ILE A 37 1.83 -6.15 -4.69
N ALA A 38 0.70 -5.49 -4.97
CA ALA A 38 -0.63 -6.05 -4.76
C ALA A 38 -0.80 -7.39 -5.50
N VAL A 39 -0.44 -7.45 -6.78
CA VAL A 39 -0.52 -8.69 -7.59
C VAL A 39 0.32 -9.82 -6.98
N ARG A 40 1.52 -9.51 -6.46
CA ARG A 40 2.36 -10.52 -5.79
C ARG A 40 1.72 -11.05 -4.52
N ILE A 41 1.15 -10.19 -3.70
CA ILE A 41 0.47 -10.61 -2.47
C ILE A 41 -0.77 -11.45 -2.81
N GLU A 42 -1.54 -11.06 -3.82
CA GLU A 42 -2.70 -11.85 -4.30
C GLU A 42 -2.28 -13.24 -4.80
N ALA A 43 -1.16 -13.32 -5.52
CA ALA A 43 -0.63 -14.59 -5.99
C ALA A 43 -0.14 -15.50 -4.85
N GLU A 44 0.49 -14.93 -3.82
CA GLU A 44 0.95 -15.67 -2.63
C GLU A 44 -0.22 -16.09 -1.73
N ALA A 45 -1.22 -15.23 -1.55
CA ALA A 45 -2.41 -15.51 -0.75
C ALA A 45 -3.42 -16.42 -1.47
N GLY A 46 -3.33 -16.54 -2.80
CA GLY A 46 -4.26 -17.30 -3.63
C GLY A 46 -5.66 -16.69 -3.71
N VAL A 47 -5.84 -15.44 -3.28
CA VAL A 47 -7.11 -14.72 -3.27
C VAL A 47 -6.88 -13.27 -3.69
N LYS A 48 -7.80 -12.69 -4.45
CA LYS A 48 -7.73 -11.26 -4.77
C LYS A 48 -8.02 -10.44 -3.52
N MET A 49 -7.39 -9.28 -3.41
CA MET A 49 -7.59 -8.39 -2.26
C MET A 49 -9.03 -7.90 -2.17
N ALA A 50 -9.69 -7.68 -3.31
CA ALA A 50 -11.10 -7.31 -3.34
C ALA A 50 -11.99 -8.40 -2.72
N ASP A 51 -11.78 -9.66 -3.13
CA ASP A 51 -12.56 -10.80 -2.66
C ASP A 51 -12.32 -11.05 -1.15
N TYR A 52 -11.07 -10.87 -0.69
CA TYR A 52 -10.71 -10.97 0.72
C TYR A 52 -11.40 -9.90 1.58
N VAL A 53 -11.39 -8.65 1.13
CA VAL A 53 -12.05 -7.54 1.84
C VAL A 53 -13.57 -7.72 1.84
N GLU A 54 -14.15 -8.26 0.77
CA GLU A 54 -15.58 -8.58 0.72
C GLU A 54 -15.95 -9.70 1.70
N ALA A 55 -15.16 -10.78 1.75
CA ALA A 55 -15.34 -11.86 2.72
C ALA A 55 -15.23 -11.35 4.17
N LEU A 56 -14.28 -10.46 4.45
CA LEU A 56 -14.15 -9.80 5.76
C LEU A 56 -15.36 -8.93 6.10
N ALA A 57 -15.88 -8.18 5.12
CA ALA A 57 -17.07 -7.36 5.34
C ALA A 57 -18.30 -8.22 5.66
N GLN A 58 -18.48 -9.33 4.93
CA GLN A 58 -19.55 -10.30 5.19
C GLN A 58 -19.39 -10.93 6.58
N ALA A 59 -18.19 -11.40 6.94
CA ALA A 59 -17.92 -11.99 8.25
C ALA A 59 -18.20 -11.01 9.40
N VAL A 60 -17.82 -9.74 9.25
CA VAL A 60 -18.15 -8.69 10.24
C VAL A 60 -19.65 -8.42 10.33
N SER A 61 -20.37 -8.46 9.20
CA SER A 61 -21.82 -8.25 9.17
C SER A 61 -22.62 -9.43 9.73
N ALA A 62 -22.13 -10.65 9.53
CA ALA A 62 -22.74 -11.88 10.02
C ALA A 62 -22.31 -12.27 11.45
N ASP A 63 -21.44 -11.47 12.09
CA ASP A 63 -20.78 -11.75 13.37
C ASP A 63 -20.05 -13.11 13.38
N GLU A 64 -19.50 -13.49 12.23
CA GLU A 64 -18.73 -14.71 12.04
C GLU A 64 -17.31 -14.60 12.65
N PRO A 65 -16.65 -15.74 12.88
CA PRO A 65 -15.27 -15.76 13.35
C PRO A 65 -14.35 -15.02 12.38
N LEU A 66 -13.57 -14.09 12.93
CA LEU A 66 -12.59 -13.31 12.17
C LEU A 66 -11.24 -14.04 12.09
N PRO A 67 -10.39 -13.69 11.12
CA PRO A 67 -9.06 -14.29 11.01
C PRO A 67 -8.25 -14.13 12.30
N GLU A 68 -7.52 -15.18 12.67
CA GLU A 68 -6.66 -15.17 13.84
C GLU A 68 -5.64 -14.03 13.76
N GLY A 69 -5.46 -13.31 14.88
CA GLY A 69 -4.53 -12.20 14.97
C GLY A 69 -5.05 -10.85 14.47
N MET A 70 -6.30 -10.77 13.98
CA MET A 70 -6.92 -9.49 13.61
C MET A 70 -8.06 -9.10 14.55
N THR A 71 -8.07 -7.84 14.97
CA THR A 71 -9.18 -7.25 15.73
C THR A 71 -10.29 -6.75 14.81
N LYS A 72 -11.53 -6.70 15.33
CA LYS A 72 -12.69 -6.09 14.63
C LYS A 72 -12.40 -4.66 14.15
N MET A 73 -11.59 -3.91 14.90
CA MET A 73 -11.23 -2.54 14.57
C MET A 73 -10.27 -2.46 13.38
N GLU A 74 -9.25 -3.31 13.34
CA GLU A 74 -8.29 -3.39 12.23
C GLU A 74 -8.99 -3.78 10.92
N ILE A 75 -9.91 -4.75 10.99
CA ILE A 75 -10.70 -5.19 9.83
C ILE A 75 -11.61 -4.07 9.32
N ARG A 76 -12.28 -3.34 10.21
CA ARG A 76 -13.10 -2.18 9.82
C ARG A 76 -12.26 -1.06 9.19
N SER A 77 -11.06 -0.82 9.73
CA SER A 77 -10.11 0.15 9.17
C SER A 77 -9.65 -0.25 7.76
N LEU A 78 -9.37 -1.55 7.56
CA LEU A 78 -9.02 -2.11 6.25
C LEU A 78 -10.14 -1.93 5.22
N ILE A 79 -11.39 -2.30 5.58
CA ILE A 79 -12.57 -2.16 4.72
C ILE A 79 -12.77 -0.69 4.32
N ALA A 80 -12.66 0.24 5.28
CA ALA A 80 -12.81 1.67 5.03
C ALA A 80 -11.73 2.21 4.08
N SER A 81 -10.47 1.78 4.29
CA SER A 81 -9.34 2.17 3.45
C SER A 81 -9.52 1.72 2.01
N PHE A 82 -10.01 0.49 1.80
CA PHE A 82 -10.26 -0.05 0.45
C PHE A 82 -11.40 0.69 -0.27
N ARG A 83 -12.47 1.04 0.45
CA ARG A 83 -13.57 1.86 -0.11
C ARG A 83 -13.11 3.25 -0.51
N ASN A 84 -12.25 3.88 0.30
CA ASN A 84 -11.69 5.20 -0.02
C ASN A 84 -10.80 5.16 -1.26
N VAL A 85 -9.96 4.13 -1.41
CA VAL A 85 -9.11 3.95 -2.60
C VAL A 85 -9.95 3.69 -3.87
N ALA A 86 -11.02 2.91 -3.76
CA ALA A 86 -11.97 2.71 -4.86
C ALA A 86 -12.67 4.03 -5.26
N SER A 87 -12.99 4.87 -4.27
CA SER A 87 -13.58 6.19 -4.49
C SER A 87 -12.60 7.15 -5.16
N THR A 88 -11.35 7.26 -4.69
CA THR A 88 -10.34 8.14 -5.29
C THR A 88 -9.94 7.72 -6.71
N ARG A 89 -9.84 6.41 -7.01
CA ARG A 89 -9.63 5.94 -8.39
C ARG A 89 -10.77 6.35 -9.33
N SER A 90 -12.00 6.37 -8.85
CA SER A 90 -13.15 6.81 -9.65
C SER A 90 -13.08 8.31 -9.97
N HIS A 91 -12.55 9.11 -9.03
CA HIS A 91 -12.36 10.55 -9.23
C HIS A 91 -11.16 10.92 -10.11
N HIS A 92 -10.15 10.05 -10.21
CA HIS A 92 -8.98 10.28 -11.07
C HIS A 92 -9.23 9.90 -12.54
N ALA A 93 -10.31 9.15 -12.82
CA ALA A 93 -10.71 8.73 -14.16
C ALA A 93 -11.75 9.66 -14.84
N GLN A 94 -12.08 10.81 -14.22
CA GLN A 94 -12.93 11.87 -14.80
C GLN A 94 -12.11 13.08 -15.24
#